data_AF-A0A968MRJ1-F1
#
_entry.id   AF-A0A968MRJ1-F1
#
_cell.length_a   1.000
_cell.length_b   1.000
_cell.length_c   1.000
_cell.angle_alpha   90.00
_cell.angle_beta   90.00
_cell.angle_gamma   90.00
#
_symmetry.space_group_name_H-M   'P 1'
#
loop_
_entity.id
_entity.type
_entity.pdbx_description
1 polymer ?
#
loop_
_entity_poly.entity_id
_entity_poly.type
_entity_poly.pdbx_seq_one_letter_code
_entity_poly.pdbx_strand_id
1 'polypeptide(L)'
;MTSDEILNTLEMELNQDIEMKTAFSKLLIQADLVKFAKDEPLPQDNEVSILSAYMFVNRTKIEVLKPLSETPSDQNDTGKD
;
A
#
# COMPACT_ATOMS: atom_id res chain seq x y z
N MET A 1 -17.51 3.65 11.05
CA MET A 1 -16.17 3.20 10.65
C MET A 1 -15.14 4.09 11.32
N THR A 2 -14.86 3.78 12.57
CA THR A 2 -13.74 4.34 13.33
C THR A 2 -12.46 3.59 12.97
N SER A 3 -11.30 4.16 13.30
CA SER A 3 -10.01 3.48 13.12
C SER A 3 -9.97 2.12 13.81
N ASP A 4 -10.54 2.00 15.01
CA ASP A 4 -10.63 0.74 15.74
C ASP A 4 -11.47 -0.31 14.99
N GLU A 5 -12.60 0.09 14.40
CA GLU A 5 -13.43 -0.81 13.59
C GLU A 5 -12.66 -1.31 12.36
N ILE A 6 -11.84 -0.46 11.73
CA ILE A 6 -10.98 -0.84 10.59
C ILE A 6 -9.91 -1.84 11.04
N LEU A 7 -9.20 -1.55 12.12
CA LEU A 7 -8.13 -2.41 12.63
C LEU A 7 -8.65 -3.79 13.05
N ASN A 8 -9.80 -3.84 13.70
CA ASN A 8 -10.45 -5.10 14.07
C ASN A 8 -10.89 -5.90 12.84
N THR A 9 -11.41 -5.21 11.82
CA THR A 9 -11.86 -5.87 10.58
C THR A 9 -10.69 -6.51 9.82
N LEU A 10 -9.51 -5.88 9.84
CA LEU A 10 -8.31 -6.33 9.13
C LEU A 10 -7.34 -7.12 10.01
N GLU A 11 -7.74 -7.50 11.23
CA GLU A 11 -6.81 -8.06 12.21
C GLU A 11 -6.12 -9.33 11.73
N MET A 12 -6.85 -10.21 11.02
CA MET A 12 -6.32 -11.48 10.53
C MET A 12 -5.22 -11.27 9.48
N GLU A 13 -5.43 -10.35 8.54
CA GLU A 13 -4.47 -10.00 7.50
C GLU A 13 -3.26 -9.26 8.08
N LEU A 14 -3.50 -8.30 8.97
CA LEU A 14 -2.45 -7.50 9.60
C LEU A 14 -1.55 -8.34 10.51
N ASN A 15 -2.08 -9.38 11.16
CA ASN A 15 -1.29 -10.25 12.04
C ASN A 15 -0.20 -11.06 11.30
N GLN A 16 -0.24 -11.11 9.97
CA GLN A 16 0.80 -11.75 9.16
C GLN A 16 2.07 -10.89 9.03
N ASP A 17 1.96 -9.58 9.24
CA ASP A 17 3.07 -8.63 9.16
C ASP A 17 2.95 -7.59 10.30
N ILE A 18 3.65 -7.85 11.40
CA ILE A 18 3.61 -7.02 12.61
C ILE A 18 4.11 -5.59 12.35
N GLU A 19 5.10 -5.42 11.48
CA GLU A 19 5.64 -4.11 11.13
C GLU A 19 4.55 -3.30 10.40
N MET A 20 3.91 -3.91 9.42
CA MET A 20 2.82 -3.29 8.65
C MET A 20 1.60 -3.01 9.54
N LYS A 21 1.22 -3.94 10.44
CA LYS A 21 0.18 -3.70 11.45
C LYS A 21 0.50 -2.47 12.30
N THR A 22 1.73 -2.37 12.80
CA THR A 22 2.15 -1.25 13.65
C THR A 22 2.11 0.08 12.90
N ALA A 23 2.65 0.11 11.69
CA ALA A 23 2.67 1.31 10.85
C ALA A 23 1.25 1.74 10.45
N PHE A 24 0.39 0.80 10.07
CA PHE A 24 -0.99 1.07 9.68
C PHE A 24 -1.84 1.55 10.86
N SER A 25 -1.70 0.94 12.05
CA SER A 25 -2.35 1.43 13.27
C SER A 25 -1.93 2.85 13.61
N LYS A 26 -0.63 3.16 13.56
CA LYS A 26 -0.12 4.52 13.80
C LYS A 26 -0.70 5.52 12.80
N LEU A 27 -0.75 5.15 11.52
CA LEU A 27 -1.33 5.98 10.46
C LEU A 27 -2.79 6.34 10.75
N LEU A 28 -3.62 5.37 11.13
CA LEU A 28 -5.04 5.60 11.41
C LEU A 28 -5.25 6.47 12.66
N ILE A 29 -4.50 6.23 13.72
CA ILE A 29 -4.54 7.06 14.94
C ILE A 29 -4.16 8.51 14.61
N GLN A 30 -3.09 8.71 13.83
CA GLN A 30 -2.64 10.04 13.45
C GLN A 30 -3.66 10.76 12.54
N ALA A 31 -4.32 10.01 11.65
CA ALA A 31 -5.42 10.56 10.85
C ALA A 31 -6.59 11.04 11.73
N ASP A 32 -6.94 10.31 12.79
CA ASP A 32 -7.97 10.74 13.73
C ASP A 32 -7.57 11.99 14.52
N LEU A 33 -6.31 12.10 14.95
CA LEU A 33 -5.79 13.30 15.62
C LEU A 33 -5.88 14.54 14.72
N VAL A 34 -5.48 14.42 13.45
CA VAL A 34 -5.58 15.54 12.49
C VAL A 34 -7.03 15.89 12.20
N LYS A 35 -7.89 14.89 11.94
CA LYS A 35 -9.27 15.11 11.50
C LYS A 35 -10.17 15.63 12.62
N PHE A 36 -10.00 15.12 13.84
CA PHE A 36 -10.93 15.37 14.95
C PHE A 36 -10.32 16.24 16.06
N ALA A 37 -9.03 16.10 16.36
CA ALA A 37 -8.36 16.91 17.37
C ALA A 37 -7.70 18.18 16.79
N LYS A 38 -7.73 18.37 15.45
CA LYS A 38 -7.05 19.46 14.73
C LYS A 38 -5.55 19.49 15.02
N ASP A 39 -4.96 18.32 15.23
CA ASP A 39 -3.53 18.20 15.42
C ASP A 39 -2.79 18.59 14.13
N GLU A 40 -1.67 19.29 14.27
CA GLU A 40 -0.79 19.69 13.16
C GLU A 40 0.53 18.93 13.30
N PRO A 41 0.66 17.75 12.66
CA PRO A 41 1.86 16.94 12.79
C PRO A 41 3.07 17.66 12.19
N LEU A 42 4.25 17.32 12.71
CA LEU A 42 5.49 17.81 12.13
C LEU A 42 5.62 17.34 10.66
N PRO A 43 6.28 18.12 9.79
CA PRO A 43 6.44 17.75 8.38
C PRO A 43 7.01 16.34 8.19
N GLN A 44 8.00 15.97 9.01
CA GLN A 44 8.64 14.65 8.97
C GLN A 44 7.65 13.52 9.34
N ASP A 45 6.78 13.73 10.33
CA ASP A 45 5.78 12.74 10.72
C ASP A 45 4.69 12.57 9.65
N ASN A 46 4.36 13.66 8.94
CA ASN A 46 3.44 13.60 7.81
C ASN A 46 4.07 12.83 6.62
N GLU A 47 5.36 13.03 6.33
CA GLU A 47 6.09 12.26 5.32
C GLU A 47 6.12 10.76 5.66
N VAL A 48 6.37 10.40 6.92
CA VAL A 48 6.32 9.01 7.39
C VAL A 48 4.92 8.42 7.21
N SER A 49 3.87 9.21 7.46
CA SER A 49 2.47 8.78 7.28
C SER A 49 2.17 8.47 5.81
N ILE A 50 2.62 9.34 4.89
CA ILE A 50 2.48 9.13 3.44
C ILE A 50 3.20 7.86 3.00
N LEU A 51 4.45 7.66 3.45
CA LEU A 51 5.24 6.47 3.10
C LEU A 51 4.55 5.20 3.61
N SER A 52 4.07 5.21 4.85
CA SER A 52 3.37 4.09 5.46
C SER A 52 2.11 3.72 4.68
N ALA A 53 1.33 4.72 4.25
CA ALA A 53 0.15 4.52 3.41
C ALA A 53 0.50 3.90 2.05
N TYR A 54 1.54 4.41 1.39
CA TYR A 54 2.03 3.86 0.13
C TYR A 54 2.49 2.41 0.26
N MET A 55 3.25 2.11 1.31
CA MET A 55 3.74 0.74 1.56
C MET A 55 2.60 -0.21 1.88
N PHE A 56 1.60 0.20 2.66
CA PHE A 56 0.42 -0.60 2.96
C PHE A 56 -0.29 -1.06 1.69
N VAL A 57 -0.58 -0.13 0.78
CA VAL A 57 -1.23 -0.45 -0.50
C VAL A 57 -0.38 -1.40 -1.34
N ASN A 58 0.93 -1.16 -1.44
CA ASN A 58 1.79 -2.00 -2.27
C ASN A 58 2.05 -3.39 -1.69
N ARG A 59 2.00 -3.56 -0.37
CA ARG A 59 2.13 -4.88 0.27
C ARG A 59 0.81 -5.68 0.20
N THR A 60 -0.33 -5.00 0.21
CA THR A 60 -1.66 -5.64 0.27
C THR A 60 -2.34 -5.77 -1.08
N LYS A 61 -1.85 -5.07 -2.13
CA LYS A 61 -2.37 -5.23 -3.48
C LYS A 61 -2.25 -6.68 -3.94
N ILE A 62 -3.29 -7.17 -4.60
CA ILE A 62 -3.26 -8.45 -5.29
C ILE A 62 -2.59 -8.22 -6.64
N GLU A 63 -1.42 -8.81 -6.86
CA GLU A 63 -0.76 -8.76 -8.16
C GLU A 63 -1.61 -9.52 -9.19
N VAL A 64 -2.26 -8.78 -10.09
CA VAL A 64 -2.93 -9.37 -11.24
C VAL A 64 -1.83 -9.82 -12.20
N LEU A 65 -1.60 -11.13 -12.30
CA LEU A 65 -0.74 -11.69 -13.34
C LEU A 65 -1.30 -11.24 -14.69
N LYS A 66 -0.64 -10.24 -15.31
CA LYS A 66 -0.95 -9.88 -16.69
C LYS A 66 -0.68 -11.14 -17.53
N PRO A 67 -1.65 -11.63 -18.32
CA PRO A 67 -1.41 -12.76 -19.19
C PRO A 67 -0.16 -12.50 -20.02
N LEU A 68 0.72 -13.50 -20.12
CA LEU A 68 1.88 -13.49 -21.01
C LEU A 68 1.38 -13.53 -22.47
N SER A 69 0.93 -12.40 -22.96
CA SER A 69 0.64 -12.11 -24.37
C SER A 69 0.96 -10.63 -24.54
N GLU A 70 1.99 -10.18 -25.25
CA GLU A 70 2.64 -10.70 -26.44
C GLU A 70 4.12 -10.30 -26.39
N THR A 71 5.04 -11.26 -26.54
CA THR A 71 6.35 -10.94 -27.13
C THR A 71 6.09 -10.44 -28.55
N PRO A 72 6.62 -9.28 -28.99
CA PRO A 72 6.76 -9.05 -30.42
C PRO A 72 7.64 -10.18 -30.94
N SER A 73 7.07 -11.06 -31.74
CA SER A 73 7.85 -11.97 -32.56
C SER A 73 8.70 -11.11 -33.49
N ASP A 74 9.99 -11.00 -33.21
CA ASP A 74 10.96 -10.56 -34.21
C ASP A 74 10.82 -11.50 -35.41
N GLN A 75 10.22 -10.97 -36.47
CA GLN A 75 10.14 -11.63 -37.75
C GLN A 75 11.57 -11.82 -38.26
N ASN A 76 12.00 -13.08 -38.31
CA ASN A 76 13.08 -13.50 -39.19
C ASN A 76 12.63 -13.19 -40.63
N ASP A 77 13.08 -12.06 -41.19
CA ASP A 77 13.09 -11.84 -42.64
C ASP A 77 14.43 -12.35 -43.20
N THR A 78 14.38 -13.58 -43.71
CA THR A 78 15.41 -14.14 -44.59
C THR A 78 15.36 -13.43 -45.94
N GLY A 79 16.06 -12.31 -46.05
CA GLY A 79 16.42 -11.69 -47.32
C GLY A 79 17.65 -12.39 -47.91
N LYS A 80 17.39 -13.40 -48.75
CA LYS A 80 18.35 -14.02 -49.66
C LYS A 80 18.26 -13.29 -50.99
N ASP A 81 19.31 -12.57 -51.36
CA ASP A 81 19.69 -12.25 -52.76
C ASP A 81 21.23 -12.18 -52.85
#